data_AF-A0AAU7IGJ4-F1
#
_entry.id   AF-A0AAU7IGJ4-F1
#
_cell.length_a   1.000
_cell.length_b   1.000
_cell.length_c   1.000
_cell.angle_alpha   90.00
_cell.angle_beta   90.00
_cell.angle_gamma   90.00
#
_symmetry.space_group_name_H-M   'P 1'
#
loop_
_entity.id
_entity.type
_entity.pdbx_description
1 polymer ?
#
loop_
_entity_poly.entity_id
_entity_poly.type
_entity_poly.pdbx_seq_one_letter_code
_entity_poly.pdbx_strand_id
1 'polypeptide(L)'
;MKQVLILKDEDLLARGNDRYVFQHPQDSKLLVKIVIPGIAKYKSKLREVFRDIKECKLSHQTDAFYMQKIEGLVETNKGIGQLTVKECDEHGHIAQTLYQLALNKELDASKLQKLNVFLAWFVSTGVIINSLHCKNIVYAWDAARQEYCFKVIDGFGDKTFFQLSKFSAAIRDKNKVKCLKRMLRDLNHLQNT
;
A
#
# COMPACT_ATOMS: atom_id res chain seq x y z
N MET A 1 -27.37 -10.35 -13.95
CA MET A 1 -27.29 -9.57 -12.71
C MET A 1 -25.82 -9.43 -12.33
N LYS A 2 -25.32 -8.22 -12.05
CA LYS A 2 -23.99 -8.10 -11.43
C LYS A 2 -24.07 -8.70 -10.03
N GLN A 3 -23.20 -9.65 -9.72
CA GLN A 3 -23.15 -10.26 -8.40
C GLN A 3 -22.57 -9.22 -7.42
N VAL A 4 -23.37 -8.81 -6.44
CA VAL A 4 -22.93 -7.90 -5.38
C VAL A 4 -22.19 -8.73 -4.33
N LEU A 5 -20.96 -8.33 -3.99
CA LEU A 5 -20.17 -8.99 -2.96
C LEU A 5 -20.68 -8.61 -1.58
N ILE A 6 -20.98 -9.60 -0.73
CA ILE A 6 -21.48 -9.37 0.62
C ILE A 6 -20.30 -9.40 1.59
N LEU A 7 -19.98 -8.24 2.17
CA LEU A 7 -18.99 -8.09 3.23
C LEU A 7 -19.68 -8.10 4.59
N LYS A 8 -19.19 -8.95 5.50
CA LYS A 8 -19.66 -8.99 6.88
C LYS A 8 -18.67 -8.27 7.79
N ASP A 9 -19.12 -7.93 8.99
CA ASP A 9 -18.26 -7.24 9.96
C ASP A 9 -17.19 -8.19 10.55
N GLU A 10 -17.45 -9.50 10.56
CA GLU A 10 -16.46 -10.55 10.91
C GLU A 10 -15.28 -10.59 9.93
N ASP A 11 -15.46 -10.14 8.70
CA ASP A 11 -14.40 -10.07 7.68
C ASP A 11 -13.52 -8.81 7.81
N LEU A 12 -13.85 -7.89 8.73
CA LEU A 12 -13.11 -6.64 8.91
C LEU A 12 -11.73 -6.91 9.52
N LEU A 13 -10.67 -6.72 8.74
CA LEU A 13 -9.30 -6.93 9.17
C LEU A 13 -8.67 -5.68 9.78
N ALA A 14 -8.98 -4.51 9.22
CA ALA A 14 -8.41 -3.25 9.68
C ALA A 14 -9.28 -2.04 9.35
N ARG A 15 -9.12 -1.00 10.17
CA ARG A 15 -9.66 0.34 9.92
C ARG A 15 -8.49 1.31 9.71
N GLY A 16 -8.32 1.77 8.48
CA GLY A 16 -7.41 2.87 8.16
C GLY A 16 -8.02 4.24 8.44
N ASN A 17 -7.34 5.29 7.99
CA ASN A 17 -7.81 6.68 8.18
C ASN A 17 -9.09 6.98 7.39
N ASP A 18 -9.18 6.49 6.15
CA ASP A 18 -10.30 6.76 5.24
C ASP A 18 -10.94 5.52 4.62
N ARG A 19 -10.37 4.33 4.88
CA ARG A 19 -10.85 3.06 4.32
C ARG A 19 -10.95 1.97 5.40
N TYR A 20 -11.99 1.17 5.31
CA TYR A 20 -12.06 -0.16 5.92
C TYR A 20 -11.39 -1.17 5.01
N VAL A 21 -10.73 -2.18 5.59
CA VAL A 21 -10.10 -3.28 4.86
C VAL A 21 -10.75 -4.58 5.31
N PHE A 22 -11.45 -5.24 4.39
CA PHE A 22 -12.09 -6.53 4.62
C PHE A 22 -11.31 -7.65 3.93
N GLN A 23 -11.33 -8.84 4.53
CA GLN A 23 -10.98 -10.08 3.85
C GLN A 23 -12.02 -10.33 2.76
N HIS A 24 -11.60 -10.70 1.55
CA HIS A 24 -12.55 -11.12 0.52
C HIS A 24 -13.17 -12.47 0.92
N PRO A 25 -14.52 -12.61 0.92
CA PRO A 25 -15.21 -13.74 1.55
C PRO A 25 -15.07 -15.07 0.79
N GLN A 26 -14.77 -15.05 -0.50
CA GLN A 26 -14.56 -16.27 -1.31
C GLN A 26 -13.10 -16.46 -1.77
N ASP A 27 -12.21 -15.50 -1.50
CA ASP A 27 -10.82 -15.59 -1.94
C ASP A 27 -9.90 -15.05 -0.85
N SER A 28 -9.22 -15.95 -0.15
CA SER A 28 -8.34 -15.58 0.95
C SER A 28 -7.14 -14.74 0.49
N LYS A 29 -6.80 -14.73 -0.80
CA LYS A 29 -5.68 -13.97 -1.37
C LYS A 29 -6.03 -12.52 -1.68
N LEU A 30 -7.31 -12.14 -1.55
CA LEU A 30 -7.78 -10.80 -1.90
C LEU A 30 -8.30 -10.04 -0.68
N LEU A 31 -8.15 -8.72 -0.74
CA LEU A 31 -8.70 -7.77 0.22
C LEU A 31 -9.66 -6.84 -0.50
N VAL A 32 -10.69 -6.40 0.21
CA VAL A 32 -11.65 -5.40 -0.27
C VAL A 32 -11.54 -4.15 0.59
N LYS A 33 -11.06 -3.07 -0.02
CA LYS A 33 -10.93 -1.76 0.65
C LYS A 33 -12.13 -0.88 0.32
N ILE A 34 -12.85 -0.44 1.35
CA ILE A 34 -14.07 0.36 1.23
C ILE A 34 -13.82 1.73 1.86
N VAL A 35 -14.12 2.82 1.14
CA VAL A 35 -14.07 4.17 1.74
C VAL A 35 -15.07 4.24 2.88
N ILE A 36 -14.63 4.69 4.06
CA ILE A 36 -15.47 4.78 5.25
C ILE A 36 -16.70 5.66 4.95
N PRO A 37 -17.92 5.11 5.03
CA PRO A 37 -19.13 5.90 4.82
C PRO A 37 -19.22 7.06 5.81
N GLY A 38 -19.61 8.25 5.34
CA GLY A 38 -19.77 9.44 6.17
C GLY A 38 -18.47 10.16 6.53
N ILE A 39 -17.30 9.71 6.08
CA ILE A 39 -16.05 10.45 6.30
C ILE A 39 -16.07 11.81 5.60
N ALA A 40 -15.38 12.79 6.21
CA ALA A 40 -15.14 14.09 5.57
C ALA A 40 -14.54 13.90 4.16
N LYS A 41 -15.10 14.63 3.19
CA LYS A 41 -14.71 14.53 1.77
C LYS A 41 -14.90 13.14 1.14
N TYR A 42 -15.87 12.33 1.60
CA TYR A 42 -16.20 11.02 1.05
C TYR A 42 -16.17 10.96 -0.50
N LYS A 43 -16.85 11.88 -1.20
CA LYS A 43 -16.85 11.92 -2.68
C LYS A 43 -15.44 12.10 -3.27
N SER A 44 -14.55 12.82 -2.59
CA SER A 44 -13.15 12.98 -3.01
C SER A 44 -12.38 11.69 -2.83
N LYS A 45 -12.54 11.02 -1.69
CA LYS A 45 -11.90 9.73 -1.40
C LYS A 45 -12.35 8.63 -2.33
N LEU A 46 -13.64 8.63 -2.69
CA LEU A 46 -14.16 7.71 -3.69
C LEU A 46 -13.56 7.98 -5.08
N ARG A 47 -13.36 9.23 -5.48
CA ARG A 47 -12.65 9.56 -6.73
C ARG A 47 -11.18 9.13 -6.72
N GLU A 48 -10.53 9.16 -5.56
CA GLU A 48 -9.15 8.64 -5.41
C GLU A 48 -9.12 7.14 -5.74
N VAL A 49 -10.07 6.34 -5.23
CA VAL A 49 -10.17 4.90 -5.56
C VAL A 49 -10.25 4.63 -7.06
N PHE A 50 -11.10 5.36 -7.80
CA PHE A 50 -11.19 5.21 -9.25
C PHE A 50 -9.90 5.64 -9.96
N ARG A 51 -9.20 6.63 -9.41
CA ARG A 51 -7.96 7.14 -9.97
C ARG A 51 -6.79 6.19 -9.76
N ASP A 52 -6.70 5.56 -8.58
CA ASP A 52 -5.70 4.54 -8.27
C ASP A 52 -5.69 3.47 -9.37
N ILE A 53 -6.86 3.05 -9.85
CA ILE A 53 -6.97 2.01 -10.90
C ILE A 53 -6.53 2.52 -12.27
N LYS A 54 -6.81 3.79 -12.57
CA LYS A 54 -6.43 4.39 -13.85
C LYS A 54 -4.93 4.72 -13.92
N GLU A 55 -4.36 5.13 -12.80
CA GLU A 55 -3.03 5.74 -12.71
C GLU A 55 -1.97 4.84 -12.08
N CYS A 56 -2.35 3.77 -11.36
CA CYS A 56 -1.43 2.70 -10.97
C CYS A 56 -1.07 1.87 -12.20
N LYS A 57 -0.26 2.47 -13.06
CA LYS A 57 0.37 1.80 -14.19
C LYS A 57 1.81 1.52 -13.79
N LEU A 58 2.13 0.23 -13.74
CA LEU A 58 3.51 -0.21 -13.62
C LEU A 58 4.30 0.41 -14.77
N SER A 59 5.36 1.14 -14.46
CA SER A 59 6.23 1.75 -15.47
C SER A 59 7.25 0.72 -15.95
N HIS A 60 7.67 -0.14 -15.04
CA HIS A 60 8.55 -1.28 -15.30
C HIS A 60 7.96 -2.56 -14.70
N GLN A 61 8.31 -3.72 -15.26
CA GLN A 61 7.97 -5.01 -14.65
C GLN A 61 8.47 -5.11 -13.21
N THR A 62 9.55 -4.38 -12.88
CA THR A 62 10.12 -4.34 -11.53
C THR A 62 9.23 -3.67 -10.49
N ASP A 63 8.34 -2.77 -10.90
CA ASP A 63 7.42 -2.09 -9.97
C ASP A 63 6.43 -3.07 -9.34
N ALA A 64 6.07 -4.15 -10.04
CA ALA A 64 5.17 -5.19 -9.54
C ALA A 64 5.71 -5.90 -8.30
N PHE A 65 7.02 -5.86 -8.09
CA PHE A 65 7.67 -6.53 -6.96
C PHE A 65 7.61 -5.72 -5.67
N TYR A 66 7.47 -4.40 -5.79
CA TYR A 66 7.54 -3.49 -4.65
C TYR A 66 6.21 -2.78 -4.40
N MET A 67 5.18 -3.05 -5.21
CA MET A 67 3.87 -2.44 -5.09
C MET A 67 2.78 -3.50 -4.95
N GLN A 68 1.85 -3.26 -4.02
CA GLN A 68 0.64 -4.06 -3.91
C GLN A 68 -0.17 -4.01 -5.20
N LYS A 69 -0.53 -5.18 -5.72
CA LYS A 69 -1.35 -5.28 -6.92
C LYS A 69 -2.80 -4.90 -6.63
N ILE A 70 -3.36 -4.03 -7.47
CA ILE A 70 -4.79 -3.70 -7.51
C ILE A 70 -5.42 -4.53 -8.64
N GLU A 71 -6.40 -5.38 -8.30
CA GLU A 71 -7.10 -6.23 -9.27
C GLU A 71 -8.26 -5.50 -9.95
N GLY A 72 -8.88 -4.52 -9.27
CA GLY A 72 -9.95 -3.73 -9.84
C GLY A 72 -10.94 -3.19 -8.82
N LEU A 73 -12.18 -2.99 -9.28
CA LEU A 73 -13.32 -2.62 -8.43
C LEU A 73 -14.36 -3.72 -8.38
N VAL A 74 -15.03 -3.80 -7.25
CA VAL A 74 -16.17 -4.68 -7.03
C VAL A 74 -17.31 -3.89 -6.37
N GLU A 75 -18.54 -4.17 -6.79
CA GLU A 75 -19.74 -3.66 -6.12
C GLU A 75 -20.02 -4.50 -4.88
N THR A 76 -20.21 -3.87 -3.73
CA THR A 76 -20.47 -4.55 -2.46
C THR A 76 -21.72 -4.02 -1.77
N ASN A 77 -22.24 -4.76 -0.79
CA ASN A 77 -23.31 -4.28 0.11
C ASN A 77 -22.91 -3.04 0.94
N LYS A 78 -21.63 -2.67 0.98
CA LYS A 78 -21.10 -1.48 1.67
C LYS A 78 -20.60 -0.38 0.70
N GLY A 79 -20.91 -0.50 -0.59
CA GLY A 79 -20.50 0.44 -1.64
C GLY A 79 -19.42 -0.11 -2.56
N ILE A 80 -18.73 0.77 -3.29
CA ILE A 80 -17.64 0.38 -4.21
C ILE A 80 -16.40 -0.03 -3.40
N GLY A 81 -15.94 -1.25 -3.61
CA GLY A 81 -14.70 -1.79 -3.04
C GLY A 81 -13.56 -1.79 -4.04
N GLN A 82 -12.37 -1.39 -3.60
CA GLN A 82 -11.12 -1.62 -4.32
C GLN A 82 -10.59 -3.00 -3.95
N LEU A 83 -10.42 -3.85 -4.96
CA LEU A 83 -9.91 -5.20 -4.83
C LEU A 83 -8.38 -5.19 -4.96
N THR A 84 -7.68 -5.67 -3.93
CA THR A 84 -6.20 -5.71 -3.90
C THR A 84 -5.70 -7.07 -3.46
N VAL A 85 -4.52 -7.47 -3.94
CA VAL A 85 -3.86 -8.70 -3.46
C VAL A 85 -3.42 -8.53 -2.00
N LYS A 86 -3.68 -9.56 -1.19
CA LYS A 86 -3.24 -9.65 0.20
C LYS A 86 -1.76 -10.04 0.24
N GLU A 87 -0.93 -9.11 0.71
CA GLU A 87 0.48 -9.39 0.93
C GLU A 87 0.65 -10.23 2.20
N CYS A 88 1.34 -11.36 2.09
CA CYS A 88 1.47 -12.36 3.15
C CYS A 88 2.93 -12.70 3.45
N ASP A 89 3.19 -13.27 4.62
CA ASP A 89 4.45 -13.95 4.93
C ASP A 89 4.53 -15.33 4.23
N GLU A 90 5.63 -16.06 4.45
CA GLU A 90 5.82 -17.39 3.85
C GLU A 90 4.82 -18.45 4.37
N HIS A 91 4.18 -18.20 5.51
CA HIS A 91 3.21 -19.06 6.15
C HIS A 91 1.76 -18.70 5.77
N GLY A 92 1.55 -17.65 4.97
CA GLY A 92 0.23 -17.19 4.54
C GLY A 92 -0.47 -16.26 5.53
N HIS A 93 0.18 -15.83 6.62
CA HIS A 93 -0.32 -14.77 7.47
C HIS A 93 -0.15 -13.40 6.81
N ILE A 94 -0.96 -12.42 7.23
CA ILE A 94 -0.81 -11.05 6.71
C ILE A 94 0.59 -10.53 7.05
N ALA A 95 1.26 -10.00 6.02
CA ALA A 95 2.63 -9.49 6.15
C ALA A 95 2.72 -8.37 7.21
N GLN A 96 3.76 -8.44 8.05
CA GLN A 96 4.03 -7.39 9.03
C GLN A 96 4.44 -6.10 8.33
N THR A 97 3.98 -4.97 8.87
CA THR A 97 4.42 -3.64 8.45
C THR A 97 5.84 -3.33 8.96
N LEU A 98 6.56 -2.45 8.27
CA LEU A 98 7.83 -1.90 8.74
C LEU A 98 7.68 -1.25 10.12
N TYR A 99 6.52 -0.64 10.39
CA TYR A 99 6.18 -0.11 11.71
C TYR A 99 6.19 -1.22 12.79
N GLN A 100 5.52 -2.35 12.54
CA GLN A 100 5.49 -3.48 13.48
C GLN A 100 6.88 -4.09 13.67
N LEU A 101 7.63 -4.30 12.58
CA LEU A 101 9.00 -4.81 12.65
C LEU A 101 9.92 -3.89 13.48
N ALA A 102 9.80 -2.56 13.30
CA ALA A 102 10.57 -1.60 14.08
C ALA A 102 10.19 -1.61 15.56
N LEU A 103 8.87 -1.59 15.84
CA LEU A 103 8.35 -1.59 17.20
C LEU A 103 8.74 -2.85 17.98
N ASN A 104 8.74 -4.01 17.30
CA ASN A 104 9.10 -5.29 17.89
C ASN A 104 10.62 -5.55 17.92
N LYS A 105 11.44 -4.61 17.43
CA LYS A 105 12.91 -4.75 17.33
C LYS A 105 13.34 -5.95 16.45
N GLU A 106 12.57 -6.24 15.40
CA GLU A 106 12.77 -7.36 14.46
C GLU A 106 13.56 -6.96 13.20
N LEU A 107 14.01 -5.70 13.10
CA LEU A 107 14.82 -5.17 11.99
C LEU A 107 16.31 -5.53 12.13
N ASP A 108 16.63 -6.78 11.79
CA ASP A 108 18.01 -7.25 11.67
C ASP A 108 18.74 -6.69 10.42
N ALA A 109 20.03 -7.00 10.31
CA ALA A 109 20.87 -6.55 9.20
C ALA A 109 20.37 -7.01 7.83
N SER A 110 19.78 -8.21 7.72
CA SER A 110 19.25 -8.75 6.47
C SER A 110 17.99 -7.98 6.04
N LYS A 111 17.08 -7.70 6.97
CA LYS A 111 15.91 -6.86 6.71
C LYS A 111 16.32 -5.43 6.34
N LEU A 112 17.30 -4.85 7.02
CA LEU A 112 17.82 -3.52 6.66
C LEU A 112 18.43 -3.49 5.25
N GLN A 113 19.13 -4.55 4.84
CA GLN A 113 19.64 -4.66 3.46
C GLN A 113 18.50 -4.70 2.45
N LYS A 114 17.46 -5.52 2.69
CA LYS A 114 16.28 -5.60 1.82
C LYS A 114 15.49 -4.28 1.80
N LEU A 115 15.44 -3.58 2.93
CA LEU A 115 14.85 -2.24 3.00
C LEU A 115 15.63 -1.27 2.10
N ASN A 116 16.97 -1.26 2.16
CA ASN A 116 17.79 -0.41 1.29
C ASN A 116 17.55 -0.68 -0.20
N VAL A 117 17.38 -1.94 -0.60
CA VAL A 117 17.01 -2.31 -1.98
C VAL A 117 15.65 -1.71 -2.36
N PHE A 118 14.65 -1.84 -1.51
CA PHE A 118 13.33 -1.23 -1.71
C PHE A 118 13.42 0.31 -1.80
N LEU A 119 14.21 0.96 -0.95
CA LEU A 119 14.36 2.42 -0.97
C LEU A 119 15.08 2.90 -2.24
N ALA A 120 16.07 2.16 -2.73
CA ALA A 120 16.72 2.43 -4.01
C ALA A 120 15.74 2.32 -5.18
N TRP A 121 14.86 1.31 -5.17
CA TRP A 121 13.76 1.23 -6.13
C TRP A 121 12.80 2.41 -6.00
N PHE A 122 12.38 2.78 -4.78
CA PHE A 122 11.44 3.87 -4.54
C PHE A 122 11.95 5.20 -5.12
N VAL A 123 13.25 5.48 -4.98
CA VAL A 123 13.87 6.69 -5.54
C VAL A 123 13.90 6.64 -7.06
N SER A 124 14.21 5.49 -7.65
CA SER A 124 14.40 5.33 -9.10
C SER A 124 13.12 5.12 -9.92
N THR A 125 12.04 4.60 -9.34
CA THR A 125 10.82 4.25 -10.08
C THR A 125 10.16 5.46 -10.78
N GLY A 126 9.51 5.27 -11.92
CA GLY A 126 8.68 6.32 -12.53
C GLY A 126 7.39 6.59 -11.76
N VAL A 127 7.00 5.67 -10.88
CA VAL A 127 5.74 5.70 -10.14
C VAL A 127 5.75 6.82 -9.10
N ILE A 128 4.64 7.56 -9.05
CA ILE A 128 4.41 8.61 -8.06
C ILE A 128 3.75 7.98 -6.84
N ILE A 129 4.51 7.93 -5.74
CA ILE A 129 4.02 7.49 -4.44
C ILE A 129 4.04 8.73 -3.54
N ASN A 130 2.85 9.23 -3.22
CA ASN A 130 2.69 10.52 -2.53
C ASN A 130 2.92 10.43 -1.02
N SER A 131 2.86 9.23 -0.46
CA SER A 131 3.16 9.03 0.95
C SER A 131 3.82 7.69 1.18
N LEU A 132 5.03 7.74 1.74
CA LEU A 132 5.75 6.58 2.22
C LEU A 132 5.77 6.66 3.75
N HIS A 133 5.05 5.76 4.42
CA HIS A 133 5.00 5.65 5.88
C HIS A 133 5.33 4.21 6.29
N CYS A 134 5.93 4.02 7.47
CA CYS A 134 6.27 2.68 7.97
C CYS A 134 5.06 1.74 8.08
N LYS A 135 3.84 2.27 8.27
CA LYS A 135 2.59 1.49 8.28
C LYS A 135 2.11 1.05 6.89
N ASN A 136 2.61 1.70 5.84
CA ASN A 136 2.25 1.43 4.45
C ASN A 136 3.36 0.66 3.72
N ILE A 137 4.39 0.21 4.43
CA ILE A 137 5.42 -0.68 3.91
C ILE A 137 5.27 -2.00 4.65
N VAL A 138 5.16 -3.12 3.92
CA VAL A 138 5.10 -4.48 4.50
C VAL A 138 6.29 -5.31 4.07
N TYR A 139 6.68 -6.26 4.90
CA TYR A 139 7.69 -7.26 4.60
C TYR A 139 7.00 -8.57 4.22
N ALA A 140 6.91 -8.84 2.91
CA ALA A 140 6.08 -9.89 2.34
C ALA A 140 6.92 -10.94 1.62
N TRP A 141 6.41 -12.17 1.59
CA TRP A 141 7.01 -13.28 0.87
C TRP A 141 6.66 -13.22 -0.62
N ASP A 142 7.68 -13.25 -1.47
CA ASP A 142 7.56 -13.41 -2.91
C ASP A 142 7.74 -14.89 -3.27
N ALA A 143 6.61 -15.57 -3.47
CA ALA A 143 6.61 -17.00 -3.81
C ALA A 143 7.29 -17.29 -5.17
N ALA A 144 7.33 -16.35 -6.11
CA ALA A 144 7.98 -16.58 -7.40
C ALA A 144 9.51 -16.58 -7.27
N ARG A 145 10.04 -15.80 -6.32
CA ARG A 145 11.48 -15.70 -6.06
C ARG A 145 11.98 -16.52 -4.89
N GLN A 146 11.06 -17.04 -4.07
CA GLN A 146 11.38 -17.70 -2.81
C GLN A 146 12.19 -16.78 -1.89
N GLU A 147 11.79 -15.51 -1.79
CA GLU A 147 12.43 -14.56 -0.88
C GLU A 147 11.45 -13.53 -0.32
N TYR A 148 11.80 -12.95 0.83
CA TYR A 148 11.08 -11.78 1.34
C TYR A 148 11.53 -10.48 0.64
N CYS A 149 10.58 -9.56 0.47
CA CYS A 149 10.84 -8.21 0.00
C CYS A 149 9.93 -7.20 0.71
N PHE A 150 10.37 -5.94 0.72
CA PHE A 150 9.49 -4.86 1.18
C PHE A 150 8.60 -4.39 0.05
N LYS A 151 7.32 -4.18 0.34
CA LYS A 151 6.33 -3.66 -0.60
C LYS A 151 5.57 -2.49 -0.02
N VAL A 152 5.22 -1.52 -0.86
CA VAL A 152 4.26 -0.49 -0.50
C VAL A 152 2.85 -1.05 -0.64
N ILE A 153 2.11 -1.03 0.46
CA ILE A 153 0.67 -1.25 0.50
C ILE A 153 -0.02 0.11 0.67
N ASP A 154 -1.20 0.26 0.07
CA ASP A 154 -2.03 1.46 0.29
C ASP A 154 -1.31 2.80 0.03
N GLY A 155 -0.59 2.88 -1.09
CA GLY A 155 0.36 3.96 -1.39
C GLY A 155 -0.21 5.20 -2.09
N PHE A 156 -1.53 5.38 -2.18
CA PHE A 156 -2.11 6.38 -3.10
C PHE A 156 -3.04 7.43 -2.48
N GLY A 157 -3.24 7.44 -1.16
CA GLY A 157 -4.18 8.34 -0.50
C GLY A 157 -3.58 9.20 0.61
N ASP A 158 -3.14 10.43 0.30
CA ASP A 158 -3.59 11.62 1.02
C ASP A 158 -3.26 12.92 0.24
N LYS A 159 -3.92 14.02 0.62
CA LYS A 159 -3.95 15.32 -0.07
C LYS A 159 -2.58 15.87 -0.53
N THR A 160 -2.12 15.53 -1.72
CA THR A 160 -1.50 16.47 -2.67
C THR A 160 -1.48 15.82 -4.05
N PHE A 161 -2.36 16.32 -4.92
CA PHE A 161 -2.34 16.26 -6.39
C PHE A 161 -1.67 15.03 -7.04
N PHE A 162 -2.50 14.17 -7.61
CA PHE A 162 -2.14 13.51 -8.85
C PHE A 162 -1.92 14.62 -9.89
N GLN A 163 -0.66 14.88 -10.22
CA GLN A 163 -0.34 15.38 -11.53
C GLN A 163 0.45 14.29 -12.22
N LEU A 164 -0.22 13.62 -13.17
CA LEU A 164 0.33 13.31 -14.49
C LEU A 164 1.55 14.18 -14.73
N SER A 165 2.74 13.58 -14.91
CA SER A 165 3.73 13.92 -15.94
C SER A 165 4.01 15.39 -16.31
N LYS A 166 3.60 16.37 -15.49
CA LYS A 166 3.60 17.81 -15.75
C LYS A 166 4.52 18.55 -14.78
N PHE A 167 4.90 17.90 -13.69
CA PHE A 167 6.01 18.37 -12.88
C PHE A 167 7.31 17.93 -13.54
N SER A 168 8.27 18.85 -13.62
CA SER A 168 9.62 18.49 -14.03
C SER A 168 10.14 17.34 -13.16
N ALA A 169 10.98 16.47 -13.74
CA ALA A 169 11.61 15.36 -13.03
C ALA A 169 12.17 15.81 -11.67
N ALA A 170 12.75 17.02 -11.62
CA ALA A 170 13.27 17.65 -10.42
C ALA A 170 12.25 17.79 -9.26
N ILE A 171 10.98 18.14 -9.52
CA ILE A 171 9.97 18.30 -8.46
C ILE A 171 9.52 16.93 -7.94
N ARG A 172 9.33 15.96 -8.82
CA ARG A 172 9.04 14.57 -8.45
C ARG A 172 10.14 14.01 -7.56
N ASP A 173 11.40 14.19 -7.97
CA ASP A 173 12.54 13.64 -7.25
C ASP A 173 12.70 14.34 -5.87
N LYS A 174 12.48 15.67 -5.80
CA LYS A 174 12.41 16.39 -4.52
C LYS A 174 11.32 15.85 -3.59
N ASN A 175 10.12 15.57 -4.11
CA ASN A 175 9.02 15.02 -3.32
C ASN A 175 9.31 13.61 -2.79
N LYS A 176 9.92 12.75 -3.62
CA LYS A 176 10.37 11.42 -3.19
C LYS A 176 11.38 11.52 -2.06
N VAL A 177 12.40 12.38 -2.20
CA VAL A 177 13.41 12.61 -1.16
C VAL A 177 12.75 13.12 0.12
N LYS A 178 11.77 14.03 0.04
CA LYS A 178 11.05 14.52 1.21
C LYS A 178 10.26 13.41 1.90
N CYS A 179 9.56 12.57 1.16
CA CYS A 179 8.81 11.43 1.69
C CYS A 179 9.75 10.44 2.38
N LEU A 180 10.86 10.11 1.72
CA LEU A 180 11.90 9.22 2.25
C LEU A 180 12.50 9.75 3.56
N LYS A 181 12.89 11.03 3.59
CA LYS A 181 13.42 11.67 4.80
C LYS A 181 12.42 11.69 5.96
N ARG A 182 11.11 11.81 5.68
CA ARG A 182 10.08 11.72 6.72
C ARG A 182 10.00 10.29 7.26
N MET A 183 9.88 9.30 6.37
CA MET A 183 9.80 7.89 6.75
C MET A 183 11.03 7.44 7.57
N LEU A 184 12.25 7.82 7.16
CA LEU A 184 13.47 7.47 7.89
C LEU A 184 13.55 8.10 9.28
N ARG A 185 13.06 9.34 9.44
CA ARG A 185 12.97 9.97 10.76
C ARG A 185 11.99 9.23 11.66
N ASP A 186 10.82 8.87 11.13
CA ASP A 186 9.82 8.09 11.86
C ASP A 186 10.39 6.72 12.27
N LEU A 187 11.10 6.05 11.35
CA LEU A 187 11.75 4.75 11.62
C LEU A 187 12.81 4.86 12.72
N ASN A 188 13.70 5.85 12.64
CA ASN A 188 14.72 6.07 13.65
C ASN A 188 14.12 6.35 15.03
N HIS A 189 13.00 7.08 15.10
CA HIS A 189 12.31 7.29 16.37
C HIS A 189 11.80 5.96 16.95
N LEU A 190 11.21 5.10 16.11
CA LEU A 190 10.67 3.81 16.56
C LEU A 190 11.77 2.87 17.09
N GLN A 191 12.95 2.89 16.49
CA GLN A 191 14.08 2.04 16.92
C GLN A 191 14.76 2.51 18.22
N ASN A 192 14.60 3.80 18.57
CA ASN A 192 15.17 4.40 19.77
C ASN A 192 14.19 4.48 20.95
N THR A 193 12.98 3.95 20.79
CA THR A 193 11.97 3.81 21.86
C THR A 193 12.05 2.41 22.48
#